data_AF-A0A5N6UD23-F1
#
_entry.id   AF-A0A5N6UD23-F1
#
_cell.length_a   1.000
_cell.length_b   1.000
_cell.length_c   1.000
_cell.angle_alpha   90.00
_cell.angle_beta   90.00
_cell.angle_gamma   90.00
#
_symmetry.space_group_name_H-M   'P 1'
#
loop_
_entity.id
_entity.type
_entity.pdbx_description
1 polymer ?
#
loop_
_entity_poly.entity_id
_entity_poly.type
_entity_poly.pdbx_seq_one_letter_code
_entity_poly.pdbx_strand_id
1 'polypeptide(L)'
;MRNFYHLQVLHDEDAEARIGCLIPHIENWLNGTLPLPRKEDMRPIGVVIADAKIDIPLRPIRDMIYKGVAEFTLLRTYNDTFTPQNFSKAVYTVLRVDGPGMIGHVKVTLGKSIWIDRSAPISAGLILLISKPAEIIVGRDSSEEHMTSRTSVGLAR
;
A
#
# COMPACT_ATOMS: atom_id res chain seq x y z
N MET A 1 -5.60 7.61 -14.75
CA MET A 1 -5.44 7.16 -13.35
C MET A 1 -6.43 7.93 -12.48
N ARG A 2 -7.05 7.30 -11.47
CA ARG A 2 -7.84 8.03 -10.47
C ARG A 2 -6.90 8.93 -9.65
N ASN A 3 -7.28 10.18 -9.41
CA ASN A 3 -6.51 11.09 -8.56
C ASN A 3 -6.82 10.79 -7.09
N PHE A 4 -5.84 10.26 -6.36
CA PHE A 4 -5.92 10.05 -4.92
C PHE A 4 -5.04 11.07 -4.18
N TYR A 5 -5.44 11.47 -2.98
CA TYR A 5 -4.59 12.27 -2.10
C TYR A 5 -3.48 11.42 -1.48
N HIS A 6 -2.39 12.07 -1.01
CA HIS A 6 -1.19 11.41 -0.52
C HIS A 6 -1.42 10.36 0.59
N LEU A 7 -2.45 10.57 1.42
CA LEU A 7 -2.91 9.65 2.46
C LEU A 7 -4.43 9.63 2.44
N GLN A 8 -5.02 8.76 1.62
CA GLN A 8 -6.46 8.69 1.44
C GLN A 8 -7.02 7.37 1.96
N VAL A 9 -7.85 7.45 3.00
CA VAL A 9 -8.67 6.30 3.43
C VAL A 9 -9.66 5.97 2.31
N LEU A 10 -9.74 4.70 1.93
CA LEU A 10 -10.53 4.28 0.77
C LEU A 10 -12.03 4.13 1.06
N HIS A 11 -12.41 3.96 2.34
CA HIS A 11 -13.81 3.96 2.82
C HIS A 11 -14.74 3.00 2.06
N ASP A 12 -14.32 1.75 1.89
CA ASP A 12 -15.19 0.67 1.39
C ASP A 12 -15.65 -0.17 2.58
N GLU A 13 -16.74 0.25 3.23
CA GLU A 13 -17.21 -0.35 4.49
C GLU A 13 -17.52 -1.85 4.34
N ASP A 14 -18.07 -2.27 3.20
CA ASP A 14 -18.37 -3.67 2.90
C ASP A 14 -17.10 -4.49 2.76
N ALA A 15 -16.09 -3.99 2.02
CA ALA A 15 -14.80 -4.66 1.92
C ALA A 15 -14.08 -4.69 3.27
N GLU A 16 -14.04 -3.57 4.00
CA GLU A 16 -13.40 -3.47 5.31
C GLU A 16 -14.02 -4.44 6.33
N ALA A 17 -15.35 -4.55 6.37
CA ALA A 17 -16.05 -5.50 7.24
C ALA A 17 -15.71 -6.96 6.90
N ARG A 18 -15.73 -7.32 5.60
CA ARG A 18 -15.41 -8.67 5.13
C ARG A 18 -13.96 -9.03 5.39
N ILE A 19 -13.03 -8.09 5.19
CA ILE A 19 -11.62 -8.27 5.55
C ILE A 19 -11.50 -8.49 7.06
N GLY A 20 -12.20 -7.67 7.87
CA GLY A 20 -12.27 -7.82 9.33
C GLY A 20 -12.69 -9.23 9.76
N CYS A 21 -13.71 -9.82 9.12
CA CYS A 21 -14.16 -11.18 9.40
C CYS A 21 -13.13 -12.27 9.04
N LEU A 22 -12.26 -12.04 8.06
CA LEU A 22 -11.25 -13.01 7.63
C LEU A 22 -10.01 -13.03 8.52
N ILE A 23 -9.67 -11.91 9.15
CA ILE A 23 -8.44 -11.76 9.92
C ILE A 23 -8.27 -12.81 11.02
N PRO A 24 -9.27 -13.13 11.86
CA PRO A 24 -9.13 -14.16 12.89
C PRO A 24 -8.72 -15.53 12.33
N HIS A 25 -9.13 -15.86 11.10
CA HIS A 25 -8.80 -17.13 10.45
C HIS A 25 -7.37 -17.21 9.94
N ILE A 26 -6.72 -16.07 9.71
CA ILE A 26 -5.33 -16.00 9.21
C ILE A 26 -4.34 -15.56 10.29
N GLU A 27 -4.79 -15.26 11.52
CA GLU A 27 -3.93 -14.68 12.57
C GLU A 27 -2.72 -15.56 12.91
N ASN A 28 -2.93 -16.87 13.08
CA ASN A 28 -1.85 -17.82 13.35
C ASN A 28 -0.82 -17.85 12.21
N TRP A 29 -1.31 -17.77 10.97
CA TRP A 29 -0.44 -17.72 9.80
C TRP A 29 0.33 -16.40 9.72
N LEU A 30 -0.30 -15.25 10.03
CA LEU A 30 0.38 -13.95 10.09
C LEU A 30 1.52 -13.96 11.12
N ASN A 31 1.27 -14.52 12.31
CA ASN A 31 2.27 -14.61 13.38
C ASN A 31 3.45 -15.54 13.02
N GLY A 32 3.18 -16.65 12.32
CA GLY A 32 4.22 -17.56 11.84
C GLY A 32 5.02 -17.02 10.66
N THR A 33 4.39 -16.22 9.78
CA THR A 33 5.00 -15.69 8.56
C THR A 33 5.84 -14.44 8.82
N LEU A 34 5.39 -13.60 9.76
CA LEU A 34 6.10 -12.39 10.19
C LEU A 34 6.39 -12.46 11.70
N PRO A 35 7.27 -13.38 12.14
CA PRO A 35 7.60 -13.48 13.56
C PRO A 35 8.28 -12.19 14.05
N LEU A 36 8.02 -11.82 15.31
CA LEU A 36 8.78 -10.74 15.93
C LEU A 36 10.25 -11.17 16.07
N PRO A 37 11.22 -10.32 15.69
CA PRO A 37 12.62 -10.61 15.96
C PRO A 37 12.85 -10.73 17.47
N ARG A 38 13.74 -11.63 17.86
CA ARG A 38 14.18 -11.74 19.26
C ARG A 38 14.87 -10.45 19.67
N LYS A 39 14.83 -10.10 20.95
CA LYS A 39 15.43 -8.86 21.48
C LYS A 39 16.91 -8.72 21.10
N GLU A 40 17.63 -9.83 20.98
CA GLU A 40 19.04 -9.82 20.59
C GLU A 40 19.28 -9.54 19.10
N ASP A 41 18.29 -9.79 18.23
CA ASP A 41 18.37 -9.65 16.76
C ASP A 41 17.83 -8.30 16.25
N MET A 42 17.50 -7.39 17.17
CA MET A 42 16.90 -6.09 16.84
C MET A 42 17.93 -5.20 16.12
N ARG A 43 17.90 -5.26 14.79
CA ARG A 43 18.52 -4.23 13.94
C ARG A 43 17.79 -2.90 14.16
N PRO A 44 18.43 -1.75 13.88
CA PRO A 44 17.76 -0.45 13.95
C PRO A 44 16.56 -0.31 12.98
N ILE A 45 16.46 -1.18 11.97
CA ILE A 45 15.41 -1.13 10.93
C ILE A 45 14.15 -1.86 11.42
N GLY A 46 13.13 -1.11 11.86
CA GLY A 46 11.90 -1.57 12.50
C GLY A 46 10.90 -2.40 11.67
N VAL A 47 11.33 -3.13 10.63
CA VAL A 47 10.43 -3.79 9.67
C VAL A 47 10.82 -5.25 9.41
N VAL A 48 9.82 -6.13 9.32
CA VAL A 48 9.94 -7.50 8.77
C VAL A 48 9.08 -7.57 7.49
N ILE A 49 9.68 -8.02 6.39
CA ILE A 49 9.00 -8.16 5.08
C ILE A 49 9.08 -9.63 4.67
N ALA A 50 7.93 -10.22 4.29
CA ALA A 50 7.87 -11.58 3.75
C ALA A 50 7.73 -11.56 2.22
N ASP A 51 8.54 -12.37 1.52
CA ASP A 51 8.45 -12.57 0.06
C ASP A 51 7.78 -13.90 -0.35
N ALA A 52 7.57 -14.80 0.62
CA ALA A 52 7.05 -16.14 0.38
C ALA A 52 5.69 -16.07 -0.31
N LYS A 53 5.22 -17.19 -0.88
CA LYS A 53 3.91 -17.34 -1.54
C LYS A 53 2.73 -16.96 -0.60
N ILE A 54 2.53 -15.68 -0.37
CA ILE A 54 1.47 -15.02 0.40
C ILE A 54 0.08 -15.28 -0.23
N ASP A 55 0.08 -15.78 -1.46
CA ASP A 55 -1.07 -15.88 -2.32
C ASP A 55 -2.22 -16.69 -1.74
N ILE A 56 -1.99 -17.87 -1.19
CA ILE A 56 -3.10 -18.75 -0.80
C ILE A 56 -3.90 -18.18 0.38
N PRO A 57 -3.28 -17.84 1.54
CA PRO A 57 -4.03 -17.36 2.70
C PRO A 57 -4.57 -15.94 2.53
N LEU A 58 -3.94 -15.11 1.70
CA LEU A 58 -4.37 -13.71 1.51
C LEU A 58 -5.19 -13.46 0.26
N ARG A 59 -5.33 -14.43 -0.66
CA ARG A 59 -6.14 -14.27 -1.88
C ARG A 59 -7.53 -13.69 -1.60
N PRO A 60 -8.30 -14.17 -0.60
CA PRO A 60 -9.62 -13.61 -0.32
C PRO A 60 -9.59 -12.10 0.01
N ILE A 61 -8.58 -11.64 0.74
CA ILE A 61 -8.40 -10.22 1.11
C ILE A 61 -7.95 -9.42 -0.11
N ARG A 62 -6.97 -9.94 -0.86
CA ARG A 62 -6.47 -9.32 -2.11
C ARG A 62 -7.59 -9.04 -3.10
N ASP A 63 -8.44 -10.03 -3.33
CA ASP A 63 -9.48 -9.96 -4.35
C ASP A 63 -10.56 -8.90 -4.00
N MET A 64 -10.62 -8.46 -2.73
CA MET A 64 -11.45 -7.34 -2.29
C MET A 64 -10.77 -5.97 -2.49
N ILE A 65 -9.44 -5.89 -2.40
CA ILE A 65 -8.69 -4.63 -2.48
C ILE A 65 -8.47 -4.20 -3.93
N TYR A 66 -8.11 -5.13 -4.81
CA TYR A 66 -7.74 -4.81 -6.18
C TYR A 66 -8.28 -5.83 -7.17
N LYS A 67 -9.00 -5.35 -8.19
CA LYS A 67 -9.41 -6.15 -9.35
C LYS A 67 -8.33 -6.03 -10.43
N GLY A 68 -7.41 -7.00 -10.49
CA GLY A 68 -6.38 -7.07 -11.54
C GLY A 68 -5.01 -7.56 -11.05
N VAL A 69 -3.98 -7.32 -11.86
CA VAL A 69 -2.60 -7.68 -11.51
C VAL A 69 -2.00 -6.59 -10.61
N ALA A 70 -1.50 -7.01 -9.45
CA ALA A 70 -0.81 -6.16 -8.51
C ALA A 70 0.32 -6.95 -7.83
N GLU A 71 1.36 -6.25 -7.44
CA GLU A 71 2.38 -6.77 -6.54
C GLU A 71 1.85 -6.70 -5.10
N PHE A 72 2.06 -7.77 -4.35
CA PHE A 72 1.65 -7.85 -2.95
C PHE A 72 2.84 -8.14 -2.07
N THR A 73 2.87 -7.54 -0.89
CA THR A 73 3.81 -7.93 0.16
C THR A 73 3.16 -7.78 1.54
N LEU A 74 3.73 -8.49 2.51
CA LEU A 74 3.39 -8.34 3.90
C LEU A 74 4.48 -7.60 4.63
N LEU A 75 4.06 -6.67 5.48
CA LEU A 75 4.92 -5.86 6.29
C LEU A 75 4.50 -5.94 7.75
N ARG A 76 5.44 -6.21 8.66
CA ARG A 76 5.25 -6.04 10.11
C ARG A 76 6.17 -4.93 10.63
N THR A 77 5.61 -3.97 11.37
CA THR A 77 6.40 -2.96 12.09
C THR A 77 6.61 -3.36 13.55
N TYR A 78 7.85 -3.27 14.01
CA TYR A 78 8.21 -3.48 15.42
C TYR A 78 8.81 -2.24 16.09
N ASN A 79 9.35 -1.30 15.30
CA ASN A 79 9.63 0.08 15.72
C ASN A 79 8.86 1.05 14.81
N ASP A 80 8.73 2.30 15.25
CA ASP A 80 8.27 3.38 14.37
C ASP A 80 9.22 3.50 13.18
N THR A 81 8.66 3.59 11.98
CA THR A 81 9.41 3.52 10.72
C THR A 81 8.73 4.35 9.63
N PHE A 82 9.19 4.23 8.40
CA PHE A 82 8.55 4.76 7.20
C PHE A 82 8.10 3.63 6.28
N THR A 83 7.12 3.92 5.43
CA THR A 83 6.73 3.05 4.31
C THR A 83 7.96 2.62 3.49
N PRO A 84 8.04 1.36 3.03
CA PRO A 84 9.11 0.92 2.13
C PRO A 84 9.19 1.76 0.86
N GLN A 85 10.40 2.15 0.44
CA GLN A 85 10.61 3.07 -0.69
C GLN A 85 10.04 2.54 -2.03
N ASN A 86 10.10 1.23 -2.22
CA ASN A 86 9.60 0.51 -3.39
C ASN A 86 8.06 0.38 -3.44
N PHE A 87 7.36 0.74 -2.37
CA PHE A 87 5.90 0.62 -2.24
C PHE A 87 5.18 1.98 -2.13
N SER A 88 5.64 2.98 -2.88
CA SER A 88 4.84 4.17 -3.17
C SER A 88 3.69 3.85 -4.12
N LYS A 89 2.64 4.68 -4.11
CA LYS A 89 1.41 4.49 -4.89
C LYS A 89 0.78 3.11 -4.67
N ALA A 90 0.58 2.76 -3.41
CA ALA A 90 0.08 1.45 -3.01
C ALA A 90 -1.05 1.57 -1.98
N VAL A 91 -1.88 0.53 -1.91
CA VAL A 91 -2.90 0.37 -0.87
C VAL A 91 -2.31 -0.41 0.29
N TYR A 92 -2.40 0.16 1.49
CA TYR A 92 -1.99 -0.45 2.75
C TYR A 92 -3.25 -0.88 3.50
N THR A 93 -3.45 -2.19 3.61
CA THR A 93 -4.58 -2.78 4.34
C THR A 93 -4.12 -3.29 5.69
N VAL A 94 -4.80 -2.90 6.75
CA VAL A 94 -4.43 -3.25 8.12
C VAL A 94 -4.94 -4.63 8.50
N LEU A 95 -4.02 -5.56 8.73
CA LEU A 95 -4.32 -6.93 9.16
C LEU A 95 -4.12 -7.14 10.67
N ARG A 96 -3.38 -6.26 11.34
CA ARG A 96 -3.18 -6.31 12.80
C ARG A 96 -2.79 -4.95 13.36
N VAL A 97 -3.23 -4.67 14.59
CA VAL A 97 -2.86 -3.48 15.37
C VAL A 97 -2.58 -3.90 16.82
N ASP A 98 -1.31 -3.90 17.21
CA ASP A 98 -0.83 -4.15 18.58
C ASP A 98 -0.28 -2.86 19.25
N GLY A 99 -0.44 -1.70 18.61
CA GLY A 99 0.20 -0.44 19.02
C GLY A 99 -0.62 0.82 18.72
N PRO A 100 0.01 1.99 18.55
CA PRO A 100 -0.68 3.26 18.30
C PRO A 100 -1.54 3.26 17.04
N GLY A 101 -1.26 2.41 16.06
CA GLY A 101 -2.08 2.25 14.86
C GLY A 101 -2.15 3.53 14.04
N MET A 102 -1.00 4.11 13.69
CA MET A 102 -0.90 5.34 12.92
C MET A 102 -0.15 5.11 11.60
N ILE A 103 -0.68 5.69 10.52
CA ILE A 103 0.00 5.84 9.24
C ILE A 103 -0.07 7.32 8.86
N GLY A 104 1.07 7.99 8.81
CA GLY A 104 1.12 9.45 8.76
C GLY A 104 0.40 10.05 9.98
N HIS A 105 -0.58 10.92 9.69
CA HIS A 105 -1.47 11.50 10.70
C HIS A 105 -2.81 10.74 10.82
N VAL A 106 -2.96 9.61 10.11
CA VAL A 106 -4.23 8.86 10.05
C VAL A 106 -4.21 7.72 11.07
N LYS A 107 -5.20 7.71 11.96
CA LYS A 107 -5.47 6.58 12.86
C LYS A 107 -6.12 5.45 12.05
N VAL A 108 -5.53 4.27 12.11
CA VAL A 108 -6.02 3.08 11.42
C VAL A 108 -6.52 2.03 12.41
N THR A 109 -7.50 1.26 11.94
CA THR A 109 -8.07 0.14 12.67
C THR A 109 -8.02 -1.10 11.80
N LEU A 110 -8.27 -2.26 12.42
CA LEU A 110 -8.31 -3.54 11.75
C LEU A 110 -9.22 -3.50 10.51
N GLY A 111 -8.77 -4.08 9.40
CA GLY A 111 -9.51 -4.15 8.13
C GLY A 111 -9.43 -2.89 7.26
N LYS A 112 -9.05 -1.72 7.81
CA LYS A 112 -9.01 -0.47 7.06
C LYS A 112 -7.95 -0.46 5.96
N SER A 113 -8.28 0.20 4.86
CA SER A 113 -7.39 0.37 3.71
C SER A 113 -7.08 1.84 3.44
N ILE A 114 -5.80 2.16 3.29
CA ILE A 114 -5.32 3.52 2.98
C ILE A 114 -4.48 3.48 1.71
N TRP A 115 -4.79 4.37 0.78
CA TRP A 115 -3.90 4.71 -0.31
C TRP A 115 -2.77 5.62 0.16
N ILE A 116 -1.54 5.22 -0.15
CA ILE A 116 -0.33 5.99 0.14
C ILE A 116 0.40 6.31 -1.16
N ASP A 117 0.47 7.60 -1.51
CA ASP A 117 1.13 8.05 -2.74
C ASP A 117 2.65 8.15 -2.61
N ARG A 118 3.14 8.64 -1.47
CA ARG A 118 4.56 8.93 -1.18
C ARG A 118 4.94 8.40 0.18
N SER A 119 6.21 8.44 0.53
CA SER A 119 6.65 7.90 1.82
C SER A 119 5.93 8.56 3.01
N ALA A 120 5.48 7.75 3.97
CA ALA A 120 4.79 8.21 5.18
C ALA A 120 5.32 7.47 6.41
N PRO A 121 5.33 8.10 7.60
CA PRO A 121 5.69 7.40 8.83
C PRO A 121 4.61 6.36 9.19
N ILE A 122 5.02 5.26 9.81
CA ILE A 122 4.16 4.15 10.23
C ILE A 122 4.55 3.80 11.66
N SER A 123 3.56 3.73 12.57
CA SER A 123 3.82 3.33 13.95
C SER A 123 4.21 1.86 14.08
N ALA A 124 4.95 1.53 15.13
CA ALA A 124 5.17 0.16 15.56
C ALA A 124 3.86 -0.61 15.82
N GLY A 125 3.92 -1.95 15.73
CA GLY A 125 2.82 -2.84 16.09
C GLY A 125 1.78 -3.05 15.00
N LEU A 126 2.10 -2.78 13.73
CA LEU A 126 1.19 -3.02 12.61
C LEU A 126 1.61 -4.24 11.80
N ILE A 127 0.62 -5.01 11.33
CA ILE A 127 0.80 -5.91 10.18
C ILE A 127 -0.05 -5.38 9.04
N LEU A 128 0.59 -5.11 7.90
CA LEU A 128 0.00 -4.49 6.73
C LEU A 128 0.14 -5.41 5.51
N LEU A 129 -0.94 -5.61 4.78
CA LEU A 129 -0.90 -6.10 3.41
C LEU A 129 -0.77 -4.90 2.48
N ILE A 130 0.33 -4.84 1.75
CA ILE A 130 0.60 -3.78 0.79
C ILE A 130 0.29 -4.32 -0.60
N SER A 131 -0.56 -3.59 -1.33
CA SER A 131 -1.00 -3.93 -2.67
C SER A 131 -0.63 -2.80 -3.61
N LYS A 132 0.31 -3.05 -4.52
CA LYS A 132 0.77 -2.06 -5.50
C LYS A 132 0.28 -2.47 -6.89
N PRO A 133 -0.56 -1.65 -7.56
CA PRO A 133 -1.02 -1.97 -8.90
C PRO A 133 0.16 -2.12 -9.86
N ALA A 134 0.12 -3.14 -10.73
CA ALA A 134 1.13 -3.29 -11.76
C ALA A 134 0.97 -2.16 -12.81
N GLU A 135 1.99 -1.32 -12.95
CA GLU A 135 2.05 -0.37 -14.07
C GLU A 135 2.59 -1.12 -15.31
N ILE A 136 1.70 -1.51 -16.23
CA ILE A 136 2.12 -1.96 -17.56
C ILE A 136 2.35 -0.71 -18.40
N ILE A 137 3.61 -0.29 -18.56
CA ILE A 137 4.00 0.74 -19.53
C ILE A 137 4.47 0.02 -20.79
N VAL A 138 3.57 -0.14 -21.76
CA VAL A 138 3.94 -0.54 -23.13
C VAL A 138 3.44 0.55 -24.08
N GLY A 139 4.36 1.16 -24.82
CA GLY A 139 4.05 2.13 -25.88
C GLY A 139 3.40 3.43 -25.39
N ARG A 140 4.09 4.23 -24.56
CA ARG A 140 3.78 5.67 -24.56
C ARG A 140 4.12 6.18 -25.95
N ASP A 141 3.12 6.41 -26.79
CA ASP A 141 3.28 7.22 -27.98
C ASP A 141 3.73 8.61 -27.53
N SER A 142 5.01 8.88 -27.72
CA SER A 142 5.62 10.20 -27.64
C SER A 142 5.07 11.04 -28.79
N SER A 143 3.84 11.53 -28.66
CA SER A 143 3.25 12.50 -29.60
C SER A 143 2.52 13.60 -28.85
N GLU A 144 3.09 14.05 -27.73
CA GLU A 144 2.76 15.35 -27.15
C GLU A 144 4.07 16.07 -26.82
N GLU A 145 4.80 16.49 -27.85
CA GLU A 145 5.64 17.68 -27.74
C GLU A 145 4.83 18.90 -28.20
N HIS A 146 4.49 19.70 -27.20
CA HIS A 146 4.13 21.10 -27.34
C HIS A 146 5.09 21.83 -28.28
N MET A 147 4.55 22.57 -29.26
CA MET A 147 5.14 23.85 -29.63
C MET A 147 4.04 24.86 -29.99
N THR A 148 3.49 25.47 -28.95
CA THR A 148 2.88 26.79 -29.02
C THR A 148 4.00 27.84 -29.10
N SER A 149 4.07 28.60 -30.20
CA SER A 149 4.15 30.06 -30.19
C SER A 149 4.34 30.68 -31.59
N ARG A 150 3.34 31.50 -31.99
CA ARG A 150 3.37 32.83 -32.64
C ARG A 150 4.39 33.04 -33.79
N THR A 151 3.99 33.56 -34.95
CA THR A 151 3.75 35.00 -35.15
C THR A 151 3.01 35.28 -36.48
N SER A 152 2.13 36.27 -36.42
CA SER A 152 1.38 36.94 -37.49
C SER A 152 2.22 37.54 -38.62
N VAL A 153 1.77 37.40 -39.88
CA VAL A 153 1.84 38.45 -40.91
C VAL A 153 0.61 38.32 -41.80
N GLY A 154 -0.25 39.35 -41.80
CA GLY A 154 -1.30 39.48 -42.80
C GLY A 154 -0.74 39.95 -44.13
N LEU A 155 -1.42 39.62 -45.22
CA LEU A 155 -1.48 40.51 -46.37
C LEU A 155 -2.78 40.26 -47.13
N ALA A 156 -3.65 41.27 -47.10
CA ALA A 156 -4.70 41.43 -48.07
C ALA A 156 -4.09 41.90 -49.38
N ARG A 157 -4.51 41.29 -50.49
CA ARG A 157 -4.97 41.98 -51.71
C ARG A 157 -5.61 40.98 -52.65
#